data_AF-A0AAW0XTT1-F1
#
_entry.id   AF-A0AAW0XTT1-F1
#
_cell.length_a   1.000
_cell.length_b   1.000
_cell.length_c   1.000
_cell.angle_alpha   90.00
_cell.angle_beta   90.00
_cell.angle_gamma   90.00
#
_symmetry.space_group_name_H-M   'P 1'
#
loop_
_entity.id
_entity.type
_entity.pdbx_description
1 polymer ?
#
loop_
_entity_poly.entity_id
_entity_poly.type
_entity_poly.pdbx_seq_one_letter_code
_entity_poly.pdbx_strand_id
1 'polypeptide(L)'
;WWSDLWLKEGFATFMGYISLNVVEPTWGVMEQFLISNLHKALELDSLKTSHPINVVVNHPDEIPQIFDVISYSKGASIIRMMQHFLSENTFRKGVTNYLNSFQYSNAEQDDLWLHMTQAAHQ
;
A
#
# COMPACT_ATOMS: atom_id res chain seq x y z
N TRP A 1 -4.41 -15.45 2.89
CA TRP A 1 -2.95 -15.26 3.02
C TRP A 1 -2.40 -14.45 1.86
N TRP A 2 -2.30 -15.00 0.65
CA TRP A 2 -1.80 -14.23 -0.51
C TRP A 2 -2.73 -13.09 -0.97
N SER A 3 -3.98 -13.10 -0.50
CA SER A 3 -4.94 -11.99 -0.60
C SER A 3 -4.40 -10.64 -0.16
N ASP A 4 -3.46 -10.64 0.79
CA ASP A 4 -2.85 -9.44 1.37
C ASP A 4 -1.48 -9.12 0.74
N LEU A 5 -1.16 -9.68 -0.43
CA LEU A 5 0.09 -9.36 -1.13
C LEU A 5 0.24 -7.85 -1.37
N TRP A 6 -0.86 -7.17 -1.72
CA TRP A 6 -0.89 -5.73 -1.93
C TRP A 6 -0.47 -4.96 -0.68
N LEU A 7 -0.77 -5.47 0.52
CA LEU A 7 -0.40 -4.85 1.78
C LEU A 7 1.12 -4.83 1.92
N LYS A 8 1.79 -5.92 1.52
CA LYS A 8 3.26 -6.00 1.54
C LYS A 8 3.88 -5.16 0.43
N GLU A 9 3.49 -5.39 -0.82
CA GLU A 9 4.13 -4.80 -2.01
C GLU A 9 3.76 -3.32 -2.19
N GLY A 10 2.51 -2.95 -1.92
CA GLY A 10 2.04 -1.56 -1.94
C GLY A 10 2.72 -0.70 -0.86
N PHE A 11 2.87 -1.21 0.37
CA PHE A 11 3.61 -0.48 1.42
C PHE A 11 5.08 -0.33 1.07
N ALA A 12 5.74 -1.40 0.61
CA ALA A 12 7.14 -1.34 0.21
C ALA A 12 7.36 -0.32 -0.91
N THR A 13 6.48 -0.32 -1.92
CA THR A 13 6.50 0.65 -3.02
C THR A 13 6.35 2.08 -2.48
N PHE A 14 5.31 2.36 -1.69
CA PHE A 14 5.07 3.70 -1.17
C PHE A 14 6.22 4.20 -0.28
N MET A 15 6.67 3.37 0.67
CA MET A 15 7.78 3.71 1.56
C MET A 15 9.08 3.94 0.79
N GLY A 16 9.34 3.18 -0.28
CA GLY A 16 10.50 3.42 -1.15
C GLY A 16 10.53 4.83 -1.74
N TYR A 17 9.40 5.32 -2.24
CA TYR A 17 9.29 6.69 -2.76
C TYR A 17 9.44 7.75 -1.65
N ILE A 18 8.81 7.55 -0.49
CA ILE A 18 8.96 8.47 0.64
C ILE A 18 10.41 8.55 1.11
N SER A 19 11.08 7.40 1.28
CA SER A 19 12.48 7.34 1.68
C SER A 19 13.39 8.03 0.66
N LEU A 20 13.20 7.75 -0.64
CA LEU A 20 13.99 8.41 -1.67
C LEU A 20 13.73 9.92 -1.72
N ASN A 21 12.50 10.37 -1.56
CA ASN A 21 12.17 11.79 -1.50
C ASN A 21 12.83 12.51 -0.32
N VAL A 22 13.00 11.82 0.82
CA VAL A 22 13.71 12.37 1.99
C VAL A 22 15.21 12.44 1.74
N VAL A 23 15.80 11.42 1.10
CA VAL A 23 17.24 11.36 0.81
C VAL A 23 17.62 12.34 -0.31
N GLU A 24 16.79 12.45 -1.35
CA GLU A 24 17.03 13.28 -2.53
C GLU A 24 15.84 14.24 -2.81
N PRO A 25 15.65 15.29 -1.99
CA PRO A 25 14.46 16.15 -2.05
C PRO A 25 14.37 17.02 -3.31
N THR A 26 15.44 17.15 -4.08
CA THR A 26 15.47 17.96 -5.30
C THR A 26 15.02 17.20 -6.55
N TRP A 27 14.80 15.88 -6.45
CA TRP A 27 14.51 15.03 -7.61
C TRP A 27 13.03 15.01 -8.01
N GLY A 28 12.14 15.63 -7.23
CA GLY A 28 10.70 15.59 -7.49
C GLY A 28 10.14 14.16 -7.47
N VAL A 29 10.55 13.36 -6.49
CA VAL A 29 10.24 11.92 -6.42
C VAL A 29 8.74 11.68 -6.28
N MET A 30 8.03 12.55 -5.56
CA MET A 30 6.59 12.42 -5.38
C MET A 30 5.79 12.82 -6.62
N GLU A 31 6.31 13.73 -7.45
CA GLU A 31 5.75 14.03 -8.78
C GLU A 31 5.93 12.83 -9.71
N GLN A 32 7.10 12.19 -9.67
CA GLN A 32 7.34 10.96 -10.41
C GLN A 32 6.44 9.80 -9.94
N PHE A 33 6.11 9.73 -8.65
CA PHE A 33 5.14 8.75 -8.12
C PHE A 33 3.79 8.85 -8.83
N LEU A 34 3.31 10.06 -9.12
CA LEU A 34 2.02 10.25 -9.80
C LEU A 34 2.02 9.61 -11.18
N ILE A 35 3.10 9.80 -11.95
CA ILE A 35 3.21 9.28 -13.31
C ILE A 35 3.45 7.77 -13.28
N SER A 36 4.41 7.30 -12.48
CA SER A 36 4.87 5.91 -12.51
C SER A 36 3.95 4.93 -11.78
N ASN A 37 3.16 5.41 -10.80
CA ASN A 37 2.25 4.56 -10.03
C ASN A 37 0.79 4.98 -10.19
N LEU A 38 0.43 6.21 -9.82
CA LEU A 38 -0.99 6.60 -9.77
C LEU A 38 -1.67 6.53 -11.15
N HIS A 39 -1.10 7.18 -12.16
CA HIS A 39 -1.67 7.18 -13.52
C HIS A 39 -1.71 5.76 -14.12
N LYS A 40 -0.62 5.00 -13.94
CA LYS A 40 -0.53 3.61 -14.40
C LYS A 40 -1.59 2.71 -13.76
N ALA A 41 -1.82 2.88 -12.44
CA ALA A 41 -2.85 2.16 -11.71
C ALA A 41 -4.25 2.54 -12.22
N LEU A 42 -4.53 3.84 -12.41
CA LEU A 42 -5.83 4.31 -12.92
C LEU A 42 -6.12 3.81 -14.33
N GLU A 43 -5.12 3.78 -15.20
CA GLU A 43 -5.24 3.26 -16.57
C GLU A 43 -5.65 1.78 -16.55
N LEU A 44 -4.89 0.93 -15.85
CA LEU A 44 -5.16 -0.51 -15.81
C LEU A 44 -6.46 -0.83 -15.06
N ASP A 45 -6.75 -0.12 -13.97
CA ASP A 45 -7.95 -0.33 -13.16
C ASP A 45 -9.24 0.15 -13.84
N SER A 46 -9.12 0.94 -14.91
CA SER A 46 -10.28 1.32 -15.74
C SER A 46 -10.76 0.19 -16.67
N LEU A 47 -9.98 -0.87 -16.84
CA LEU A 47 -10.29 -1.99 -17.72
C LEU A 47 -11.24 -2.98 -17.05
N LYS A 48 -12.16 -3.56 -17.84
CA LYS A 48 -13.04 -4.65 -17.38
C LYS A 48 -12.27 -5.91 -16.94
N THR A 49 -11.03 -6.05 -17.40
CA THR A 49 -10.12 -7.15 -17.08
C THR A 49 -9.26 -6.86 -15.84
N SER A 50 -9.43 -5.70 -15.20
CA SER A 50 -8.82 -5.44 -13.89
C SER A 50 -9.39 -6.40 -12.83
N HIS A 51 -8.83 -6.35 -11.62
CA HIS A 51 -9.32 -7.07 -10.47
C HIS A 51 -9.31 -6.19 -9.20
N PRO A 52 -10.11 -6.56 -8.18
CA PRO A 52 -10.02 -5.92 -6.87
C PRO A 52 -8.62 -6.09 -6.27
N ILE A 53 -8.22 -5.17 -5.39
CA ILE A 53 -6.90 -5.24 -4.75
C ILE A 53 -6.75 -6.45 -3.81
N ASN A 54 -7.86 -6.89 -3.22
CA ASN A 54 -7.94 -8.13 -2.46
C ASN A 54 -8.43 -9.24 -3.40
N VAL A 55 -7.58 -10.25 -3.64
CA VAL A 55 -7.88 -11.38 -4.53
C VAL A 55 -7.82 -12.67 -3.73
N VAL A 56 -8.87 -13.48 -3.82
CA VAL A 56 -8.88 -14.82 -3.22
C VAL A 56 -8.00 -15.74 -4.07
N VAL A 57 -6.93 -16.25 -3.46
CA VAL A 57 -6.00 -17.20 -4.07
C VAL A 57 -6.30 -18.60 -3.52
N ASN A 58 -6.79 -19.48 -4.39
CA ASN A 58 -7.17 -20.86 -4.04
C ASN A 58 -6.05 -21.86 -4.32
N HIS A 59 -5.23 -21.59 -5.34
CA HIS A 59 -4.12 -22.46 -5.72
C HIS A 59 -2.79 -21.68 -5.80
N PRO A 60 -1.65 -22.25 -5.38
CA PRO A 60 -0.35 -21.56 -5.44
C PRO A 60 0.03 -21.04 -6.83
N ASP A 61 -0.43 -21.69 -7.90
CA ASP A 61 -0.16 -21.27 -9.29
C ASP A 61 -0.85 -19.95 -9.70
N GLU A 62 -1.82 -19.48 -8.89
CA GLU A 62 -2.48 -18.20 -9.08
C GLU A 62 -1.65 -17.05 -8.48
N ILE A 63 -0.71 -17.34 -7.58
CA ILE A 63 0.12 -16.34 -6.89
C ILE A 63 0.83 -15.40 -7.88
N PRO A 64 1.50 -15.88 -8.96
CA PRO A 64 2.19 -14.97 -9.89
C PRO A 64 1.26 -13.99 -10.59
N GLN A 65 -0.05 -14.29 -10.69
CA GLN A 65 -1.02 -13.45 -11.40
C GLN A 65 -1.32 -12.15 -10.63
N ILE A 66 -1.15 -12.17 -9.31
CA ILE A 66 -1.36 -11.00 -8.45
C ILE A 66 -0.09 -10.18 -8.22
N PHE A 67 1.06 -10.58 -8.80
CA PHE A 67 2.28 -9.76 -8.84
C PHE A 67 2.22 -8.78 -10.01
N ASP A 68 1.35 -7.78 -9.89
CA ASP A 68 0.96 -6.95 -11.02
C ASP A 68 0.86 -5.44 -10.64
N VAL A 69 0.39 -4.61 -11.58
CA VAL A 69 0.25 -3.16 -11.35
C VAL A 69 -0.79 -2.86 -10.27
N ILE A 70 -1.83 -3.68 -10.12
CA ILE A 70 -2.85 -3.47 -9.09
C ILE A 70 -2.24 -3.66 -7.69
N SER A 71 -1.56 -4.77 -7.44
CA SER A 71 -0.99 -5.03 -6.11
C SER A 71 0.07 -4.00 -5.69
N TYR A 72 0.89 -3.53 -6.64
CA TYR A 72 1.96 -2.58 -6.37
C TYR A 72 1.49 -1.13 -6.45
N SER A 73 1.11 -0.67 -7.63
CA SER A 73 0.86 0.75 -7.90
C SER A 73 -0.48 1.23 -7.35
N LYS A 74 -1.56 0.44 -7.46
CA LYS A 74 -2.86 0.80 -6.85
C LYS A 74 -2.76 0.68 -5.32
N GLY A 75 -2.12 -0.37 -4.81
CA GLY A 75 -1.82 -0.51 -3.37
C GLY A 75 -1.07 0.69 -2.79
N ALA A 76 0.05 1.06 -3.39
CA ALA A 76 0.82 2.23 -2.97
C ALA A 76 0.00 3.53 -3.05
N SER A 77 -0.85 3.67 -4.08
CA SER A 77 -1.70 4.86 -4.26
C SER A 77 -2.78 4.97 -3.18
N ILE A 78 -3.39 3.85 -2.77
CA ILE A 78 -4.35 3.80 -1.65
C ILE A 78 -3.66 4.15 -0.34
N ILE A 79 -2.46 3.62 -0.10
CA ILE A 79 -1.69 3.92 1.12
C ILE A 79 -1.29 5.40 1.18
N ARG A 80 -0.85 5.97 0.05
CA ARG A 80 -0.60 7.42 -0.07
C ARG A 80 -1.86 8.23 0.23
N MET A 81 -3.00 7.84 -0.35
CA MET A 81 -4.29 8.50 -0.10
C MET A 81 -4.64 8.47 1.39
N MET A 82 -4.43 7.32 2.06
CA MET A 82 -4.66 7.18 3.50
C MET A 82 -3.76 8.06 4.34
N GLN A 83 -2.47 8.16 4.02
CA GLN A 83 -1.55 9.06 4.73
C GLN A 83 -2.04 10.51 4.66
N HIS A 84 -2.49 10.96 3.48
CA HIS A 84 -3.04 12.30 3.32
C HIS A 84 -4.37 12.48 4.07
N PHE A 85 -5.26 11.48 4.00
CA PHE A 85 -6.57 11.51 4.67
C PHE A 85 -6.44 11.56 6.21
N LEU A 86 -5.51 10.79 6.78
CA LEU A 86 -5.32 10.69 8.23
C LEU A 86 -4.36 11.74 8.80
N SER A 87 -3.62 12.45 7.95
CA SER A 87 -2.36 13.14 8.26
C SER A 87 -1.17 12.21 8.50
N GLU A 88 0.02 12.72 8.21
CA GLU A 88 1.27 11.97 8.33
C GLU A 88 1.53 11.47 9.77
N ASN A 89 1.26 12.30 10.78
CA ASN A 89 1.50 11.95 12.17
C ASN A 89 0.62 10.79 12.63
N THR A 90 -0.68 10.85 12.33
CA THR A 90 -1.64 9.79 12.65
C THR A 90 -1.31 8.51 11.90
N PHE A 91 -1.03 8.61 10.61
CA PHE A 91 -0.65 7.46 9.79
C PHE A 91 0.61 6.78 10.34
N ARG A 92 1.67 7.55 10.61
CA ARG A 92 2.93 7.03 11.17
C ARG A 92 2.72 6.34 12.51
N LYS A 93 1.88 6.91 13.38
CA LYS A 93 1.51 6.31 14.66
C LYS A 93 0.75 4.99 14.48
N GLY A 94 -0.22 4.95 13.58
CA GLY A 94 -0.95 3.74 13.22
C GLY A 94 -0.04 2.63 12.70
N VAL A 95 0.86 2.96 11.76
CA VAL A 95 1.85 1.99 11.22
C VAL A 95 2.77 1.49 12.33
N THR A 96 3.26 2.38 13.19
CA THR A 96 4.18 2.01 14.28
C THR A 96 3.50 1.07 15.26
N ASN A 97 2.26 1.36 15.65
CA ASN A 97 1.49 0.49 16.54
C ASN A 97 1.23 -0.87 15.89
N TYR A 98 0.79 -0.90 14.63
CA TYR A 98 0.60 -2.12 13.86
C TYR A 98 1.86 -3.00 13.83
N LEU A 99 3.01 -2.43 13.47
CA LEU A 99 4.27 -3.16 13.40
C LEU A 99 4.71 -3.70 14.78
N ASN A 100 4.51 -2.92 15.85
CA ASN A 100 4.84 -3.36 17.21
C ASN A 100 3.91 -4.48 17.70
N SER A 101 2.62 -4.43 17.37
CA SER A 101 1.63 -5.44 17.77
C SER A 101 1.89 -6.80 17.12
N PHE A 102 2.31 -6.81 15.84
CA PHE A 102 2.51 -8.03 15.06
C PHE A 102 3.99 -8.37 14.82
N GLN A 103 4.90 -7.77 15.59
CA GLN A 103 6.32 -8.10 15.50
C GLN A 103 6.55 -9.60 15.68
N TYR A 104 7.35 -10.19 14.79
CA TYR A 104 7.63 -11.64 14.77
C TYR A 104 6.40 -12.54 14.60
N SER A 105 5.28 -11.99 14.12
CA SER A 105 4.04 -12.72 13.83
C SER A 105 3.50 -12.37 12.45
N ASN A 106 2.28 -12.80 12.16
CA ASN A 106 1.55 -12.56 10.92
C ASN A 106 0.40 -11.57 11.17
N ALA A 107 -0.01 -10.87 10.13
CA ALA A 107 -1.12 -9.93 10.17
C ALA A 107 -1.85 -9.91 8.81
N GLU A 108 -3.08 -9.43 8.82
CA GLU A 108 -3.92 -9.26 7.62
C GLU A 108 -4.36 -7.80 7.44
N GLN A 109 -4.98 -7.47 6.30
CA GLN A 109 -5.39 -6.08 6.02
C GLN A 109 -6.27 -5.45 7.11
N ASP A 110 -7.15 -6.23 7.75
CA ASP A 110 -8.09 -5.71 8.75
C ASP A 110 -7.38 -5.29 10.04
N ASP A 111 -6.25 -5.94 10.35
CA ASP A 111 -5.37 -5.52 11.45
C ASP A 111 -4.78 -4.13 11.21
N LEU A 112 -4.39 -3.83 9.97
CA LEU A 112 -3.93 -2.49 9.62
C LEU A 112 -5.05 -1.46 9.80
N TRP A 113 -6.25 -1.75 9.29
CA TRP A 113 -7.42 -0.87 9.41
C TRP A 113 -7.78 -0.57 10.86
N LEU A 114 -7.70 -1.58 11.72
CA LEU A 114 -7.92 -1.42 13.16
C LEU A 114 -6.93 -0.42 13.76
N HIS A 115 -5.63 -0.59 13.51
CA HIS A 115 -4.59 0.28 14.09
C HIS A 115 -4.65 1.71 13.53
N MET A 116 -5.00 1.88 12.25
CA MET A 116 -5.23 3.20 11.65
C MET A 116 -6.42 3.90 12.30
N THR A 117 -7.53 3.18 12.48
CA THR A 117 -8.75 3.71 13.10
C THR A 117 -8.49 4.12 14.54
N GLN A 118 -7.80 3.28 15.32
CA GLN A 118 -7.43 3.60 16.71
C GLN A 118 -6.51 4.83 16.79
N ALA A 119 -5.53 4.94 15.90
CA ALA A 119 -4.63 6.09 15.88
C ALA A 119 -5.36 7.40 15.55
N ALA A 120 -6.39 7.35 14.70
CA ALA A 120 -7.17 8.52 14.28
C ALA A 120 -8.15 9.05 15.34
N HIS A 121 -8.55 8.22 16.31
CA HIS A 121 -9.48 8.58 17.39
C HIS A 121 -8.77 8.96 18.70
N GLN A 122 -7.45 9.11 18.66
CA GLN A 122 -6.61 9.57 19.79
C GLN A 122 -6.22 11.02 19.61
#